data_AF-A0A9D5EPQ5-F1
#
_entry.id   AF-A0A9D5EPQ5-F1
#
_cell.length_a   1.000
_cell.length_b   1.000
_cell.length_c   1.000
_cell.angle_alpha   90.00
_cell.angle_beta   90.00
_cell.angle_gamma   90.00
#
_symmetry.space_group_name_H-M   'P 1'
#
loop_
_entity.id
_entity.type
_entity.pdbx_description
1 polymer ?
#
loop_
_entity_poly.entity_id
_entity_poly.type
_entity_poly.pdbx_seq_one_letter_code
_entity_poly.pdbx_strand_id
1 'polypeptide(L)' 'MFPPPDYALQFDPNWLTSTVVALARQADESGDFSIVPILADALQDAGCDDETLLQCCRVPGNVHVRGNWVVDLVLGRE' A
#
# COMPACT_ATOMS: atom_id res chain seq x y z
N MET A 1 -12.15 -2.79 3.03
CA MET A 1 -12.79 -1.65 2.34
C MET A 1 -12.09 -1.45 1.01
N PHE A 2 -12.82 -1.36 -0.12
CA PHE A 2 -12.22 -1.11 -1.44
C PHE A 2 -11.63 0.30 -1.52
N PRO A 3 -10.53 0.53 -2.26
CA PRO A 3 -10.18 1.89 -2.63
C PRO A 3 -11.36 2.50 -3.40
N PRO A 4 -11.65 3.79 -3.22
CA PRO A 4 -12.53 4.52 -4.12
C PRO A 4 -12.08 4.30 -5.59
N PRO A 5 -13.02 4.24 -6.56
CA PRO A 5 -12.72 3.92 -7.95
C PRO A 5 -11.67 4.84 -8.62
N ASP A 6 -11.39 6.02 -8.06
CA ASP A 6 -10.43 6.99 -8.58
C ASP A 6 -9.07 7.01 -7.86
N TYR A 7 -8.82 6.12 -6.87
CA TYR A 7 -7.61 6.20 -6.05
C TYR A 7 -6.31 5.87 -6.78
N ALA A 8 -6.36 5.00 -7.79
CA ALA A 8 -5.19 4.66 -8.61
C ALA A 8 -4.64 5.88 -9.36
N LEU A 9 -5.51 6.84 -9.70
CA LEU A 9 -5.12 8.08 -10.40
C LEU A 9 -4.49 9.12 -9.46
N GLN A 10 -4.70 9.02 -8.15
CA GLN A 10 -4.14 9.92 -7.15
C GLN A 10 -2.83 9.40 -6.55
N PHE A 11 -2.40 8.19 -6.94
CA PHE A 11 -1.19 7.59 -6.41
C PHE A 11 0.04 8.23 -7.06
N ASP A 12 0.74 9.07 -6.29
CA ASP A 12 1.90 9.80 -6.76
C ASP A 12 3.11 8.86 -6.90
N PRO A 13 3.75 8.75 -8.08
CA PRO A 13 4.90 7.87 -8.28
C PRO A 13 6.11 8.30 -7.45
N ASN A 14 6.13 9.53 -6.94
CA ASN A 14 7.14 10.01 -5.99
C ASN A 14 7.11 9.22 -4.67
N TRP A 15 5.96 8.64 -4.31
CA TRP A 15 5.81 7.80 -3.12
C TRP A 15 6.39 6.39 -3.32
N LEU A 16 6.62 5.95 -4.56
CA LEU A 16 7.18 4.64 -4.91
C LEU A 16 8.71 4.61 -4.74
N THR A 17 9.17 4.90 -3.53
CA THR A 17 10.59 4.77 -3.21
C THR A 17 11.02 3.30 -3.26
N SER A 18 12.33 3.06 -3.40
CA SER A 18 12.87 1.68 -3.42
C SER A 18 12.49 0.88 -2.17
N THR A 19 12.33 1.56 -1.02
CA THR A 19 11.89 0.95 0.25
C THR A 19 10.43 0.51 0.17
N VAL A 20 9.54 1.38 -0.31
CA VAL A 20 8.11 1.11 -0.47
C VAL A 20 7.89 -0.08 -1.42
N VAL A 21 8.56 -0.08 -2.56
CA VAL A 21 8.46 -1.17 -3.54
C VAL A 21 9.02 -2.48 -2.98
N ALA A 22 10.14 -2.45 -2.26
CA ALA A 22 10.71 -3.65 -1.65
C ALA A 22 9.78 -4.26 -0.59
N LEU A 23 9.15 -3.43 0.24
CA LEU A 23 8.18 -3.88 1.24
C LEU A 23 6.93 -4.47 0.59
N ALA A 24 6.37 -3.81 -0.42
CA ALA A 24 5.21 -4.31 -1.14
C ALA A 24 5.51 -5.66 -1.83
N ARG A 25 6.68 -5.78 -2.49
CA ARG A 25 7.11 -7.02 -3.12
C ARG A 25 7.31 -8.14 -2.11
N GLN A 26 7.86 -7.86 -0.93
CA GLN A 26 8.02 -8.84 0.14
C GLN A 26 6.66 -9.33 0.66
N ALA A 27 5.67 -8.44 0.80
CA ALA A 27 4.31 -8.79 1.22
C ALA A 27 3.62 -9.69 0.20
N ASP A 28 3.76 -9.37 -1.10
CA ASP A 28 3.22 -10.17 -2.22
C ASP A 28 3.88 -11.55 -2.30
N GLU A 29 5.21 -11.61 -2.27
CA GLU A 29 5.97 -12.87 -2.38
C GLU A 29 5.77 -13.78 -1.15
N SER A 30 5.69 -13.20 0.05
CA SER A 30 5.53 -13.99 1.30
C SER A 30 4.07 -14.29 1.62
N GLY A 31 3.13 -13.55 1.03
CA GLY A 31 1.72 -13.53 1.46
C GLY A 31 1.52 -12.97 2.87
N ASP A 32 2.56 -12.37 3.46
CA ASP A 32 2.54 -11.85 4.81
C ASP A 32 2.22 -10.35 4.77
N PHE A 33 0.96 -10.03 5.03
CA PHE A 33 0.47 -8.66 5.07
C PHE A 33 0.66 -8.00 6.45
N SER A 34 1.41 -8.63 7.37
CA SER A 34 1.71 -8.03 8.68
C SER A 34 2.72 -6.88 8.56
N ILE A 35 3.42 -6.78 7.42
CA ILE A 35 4.34 -5.68 7.10
C ILE A 35 3.65 -4.47 6.46
N VAL A 36 2.35 -4.55 6.16
CA VAL A 36 1.57 -3.44 5.59
C VAL A 36 1.59 -2.17 6.47
N PRO A 37 1.55 -2.23 7.82
CA PRO A 37 1.74 -1.05 8.65
C PRO A 37 3.10 -0.39 8.43
N ILE A 38 4.15 -1.19 8.15
CA ILE A 38 5.50 -0.70 7.86
C ILE A 38 5.54 -0.03 6.49
N LEU A 39 4.81 -0.57 5.52
CA LEU A 39 4.61 0.05 4.20
C LEU A 39 3.95 1.44 4.34
N ALA A 40 2.99 1.59 5.26
CA ALA A 40 2.36 2.87 5.56
C ALA A 40 3.38 3.92 6.03
N ASP A 41 4.23 3.54 6.98
CA ASP A 41 5.28 4.41 7.50
C ASP A 41 6.28 4.80 6.40
N ALA A 42 6.66 3.85 5.54
CA ALA A 42 7.53 4.13 4.40
C ALA A 42 6.90 5.07 3.36
N LEU A 43 5.59 4.96 3.13
CA LEU A 43 4.84 5.88 2.26
C LEU A 43 4.78 7.28 2.88
N GLN A 44 4.52 7.37 4.18
CA GLN A 44 4.53 8.64 4.92
C GLN A 44 5.90 9.32 4.87
N ASP A 45 6.99 8.55 5.04
CA ASP A 45 8.37 9.04 4.89
C ASP A 45 8.69 9.54 3.47
N ALA A 46 8.11 8.88 2.45
CA ALA A 46 8.19 9.31 1.06
C ALA A 46 7.38 10.58 0.73
N GLY A 47 6.67 11.16 1.71
CA GLY A 47 5.84 12.36 1.53
C GLY A 47 4.40 12.07 1.14
N CYS A 48 3.90 10.86 1.36
CA CYS A 48 2.47 10.55 1.26
C CYS A 48 1.75 11.13 2.48
N ASP A 49 0.97 12.21 2.26
CA ASP A 49 0.11 12.84 3.27
C ASP A 49 -1.32 12.26 3.26
N ASP A 50 -1.53 11.16 2.53
CA ASP A 50 -2.85 10.62 2.27
C ASP A 50 -3.36 9.79 3.46
N GLU A 51 -4.06 10.45 4.39
CA GLU A 51 -4.51 9.84 5.65
C GLU A 51 -5.39 8.60 5.43
N THR A 52 -6.23 8.58 4.40
CA THR A 52 -7.09 7.43 4.08
C THR A 52 -6.24 6.23 3.70
N LEU A 53 -5.21 6.43 2.86
CA LEU A 53 -4.30 5.36 2.46
C LEU A 53 -3.50 4.83 3.64
N LEU A 54 -2.96 5.73 4.47
CA LEU A 54 -2.21 5.38 5.68
C LEU A 54 -3.08 4.64 6.71
N GLN A 55 -4.31 5.10 6.92
CA GLN A 55 -5.28 4.42 7.79
C GLN A 55 -5.63 3.02 7.25
N CYS A 56 -5.82 2.87 5.94
CA CYS A 56 -6.09 1.57 5.34
C CYS A 56 -4.96 0.57 5.54
N CYS A 57 -3.71 1.01 5.54
CA CYS A 57 -2.55 0.18 5.85
C CYS A 57 -2.48 -0.20 7.33
N ARG A 58 -2.90 0.70 8.23
CA ARG A 58 -2.83 0.52 9.68
C ARG A 58 -3.99 -0.31 10.24
N VAL A 59 -5.08 -0.48 9.51
CA VAL A 59 -6.22 -1.31 9.93
C VAL A 59 -5.93 -2.78 9.60
N PRO A 60 -5.65 -3.64 10.60
CA PRO A 60 -5.44 -5.07 10.38
C PRO A 60 -6.72 -5.71 9.85
N GLY A 61 -6.60 -6.55 8.82
CA GLY A 61 -7.77 -7.23 8.21
C GLY A 61 -8.38 -6.50 7.01
N ASN A 62 -7.79 -5.39 6.54
CA ASN A 62 -8.12 -4.79 5.24
C ASN A 62 -7.55 -5.57 4.03
N VAL A 63 -7.29 -6.87 4.22
CA VAL A 63 -6.99 -7.82 3.14
C VAL A 63 -8.28 -8.09 2.39
N HIS A 64 -8.33 -7.69 1.12
CA HIS A 64 -9.41 -8.05 0.22
C HIS A 64 -9.33 -9.54 -0.13
N VAL A 65 -10.37 -10.03 -0.80
CA VAL A 65 -10.49 -11.42 -1.29
C VAL A 65 -9.28 -11.84 -2.18
N ARG A 66 -8.50 -10.89 -2.71
CA ARG A 66 -7.29 -11.13 -3.52
C ARG A 66 -5.96 -10.62 -2.92
N GLY A 67 -5.94 -10.08 -1.70
CA GLY A 67 -4.73 -9.51 -1.09
C GLY A 67 -4.94 -8.09 -0.58
N ASN A 68 -3.86 -7.40 -0.21
CA ASN A 68 -3.93 -5.99 0.19
C ASN A 68 -3.86 -5.07 -1.04
N TRP A 69 -4.90 -4.27 -1.27
CA TRP A 69 -4.99 -3.35 -2.40
C TRP A 69 -3.86 -2.31 -2.45
N VAL A 70 -3.28 -1.92 -1.30
CA VAL A 70 -2.15 -0.98 -1.25
C VAL A 70 -0.90 -1.62 -1.87
N VAL A 71 -0.69 -2.92 -1.63
CA VAL A 71 0.42 -3.66 -2.23
C VAL A 71 0.24 -3.75 -3.75
N ASP A 72 -0.98 -4.05 -4.19
CA ASP A 72 -1.34 -4.13 -5.61
C ASP A 72 -1.10 -2.79 -6.34
N LEU A 73 -1.53 -1.68 -5.73
CA LEU A 73 -1.25 -0.32 -6.21
C LEU A 73 0.23 0.00 -6.28
N VAL A 74 1.00 -0.32 -5.23
CA VAL A 74 2.45 -0.08 -5.22
C VAL A 74 3.16 -0.91 -6.29
N LEU A 75 2.66 -2.11 -6.59
CA LEU A 75 3.20 -2.98 -7.63
C LEU A 75 2.66 -2.68 -9.04
N GLY A 76 1.73 -1.72 -9.18
CA GLY A 76 1.11 -1.37 -10.46
C GLY A 76 0.30 -2.51 -11.07
N ARG A 77 -0.28 -3.37 -10.24
CA ARG A 77 -1.17 -4.45 -10.65
C ARG A 77 -2.61 -3.94 -10.47
N GLU A 78 -3.43 -4.04 -11.51
CA GLU A 78 -4.88 -3.79 -11.55
C GLU A 78 -5.60 -5.04 -12.09
#